data_AF-A0A846UES8-F1
#
_entry.id   AF-A0A846UES8-F1
#
_cell.length_a   1.000
_cell.length_b   1.000
_cell.length_c   1.000
_cell.angle_alpha   90.00
_cell.angle_beta   90.00
_cell.angle_gamma   90.00
#
_symmetry.space_group_name_H-M   'P 1'
#
loop_
_entity.id
_entity.type
_entity.pdbx_description
1 polymer ?
#
loop_
_entity_poly.entity_id
_entity_poly.type
_entity_poly.pdbx_seq_one_letter_code
_entity_poly.pdbx_strand_id
1 'polypeptide(L)'
;MNHKVCFVNLTQEQLDSFKRRYPDNPRAQALTLSEVLDHAGGRDVDWSSVLLHRMSEPTSAEFELTDCERAIGWVVYDAIILAVGAVFLRATVNQLTIDRIARLARPARPRIEVAIRTLLHPHATLYDQARAALSILSTLYNSSCLGAVIAEFNKGLSWWDKLLYGITAAGTVVMVTSTGASAAVAEFMVLLATFSSLLSDAIKATEACNWPVLDVKSPEDSAPVPTASGNPFPFEPVIAIQTLNGNFLTVANNGGLGNSVVGLRSDATTVGPMERFTIQFVSGQDNTFALRTGAGNYITAVNGGGINGPNDNYYPIHTHATEIRQWEKLTLVQQNDGTYAICTSTGYYLSARNGFRDDKNPINTDRETLGPWETFTVVRVL
;
A
#
# COMPACT_ATOMS: atom_id res chain seq x y z
N MET A 1 -47.41 8.38 -24.16
CA MET A 1 -47.78 6.99 -23.82
C MET A 1 -47.64 6.83 -22.32
N ASN A 2 -48.75 6.73 -21.59
CA ASN A 2 -48.74 6.54 -20.14
C ASN A 2 -48.40 5.08 -19.83
N HIS A 3 -47.19 4.81 -19.36
CA HIS A 3 -46.87 3.49 -18.81
C HIS A 3 -47.60 3.33 -17.47
N LYS A 4 -48.64 2.49 -17.46
CA LYS A 4 -49.19 1.90 -16.23
C LYS A 4 -48.08 1.06 -15.61
N VAL A 5 -47.46 1.58 -14.54
CA VAL A 5 -46.59 0.78 -13.68
C VAL A 5 -47.50 -0.15 -12.88
N CYS A 6 -47.32 -1.47 -13.06
CA CYS A 6 -47.99 -2.47 -12.23
C CYS A 6 -47.30 -2.50 -10.87
N PHE A 7 -47.97 -1.96 -9.85
CA PHE A 7 -47.52 -2.05 -8.46
C PHE A 7 -47.70 -3.48 -7.95
N VAL A 8 -46.66 -4.06 -7.35
CA VAL A 8 -46.72 -5.39 -6.73
C VAL A 8 -46.40 -5.22 -5.25
N ASN A 9 -47.44 -5.13 -4.42
CA ASN A 9 -47.28 -5.10 -2.97
C ASN A 9 -46.57 -6.37 -2.48
N LEU A 10 -45.49 -6.20 -1.70
CA LEU A 10 -44.78 -7.30 -1.05
C LEU A 10 -45.74 -8.02 -0.10
N THR A 11 -45.99 -9.31 -0.33
CA THR A 11 -46.90 -10.11 0.51
C THR A 11 -46.16 -10.90 1.57
N GLN A 12 -46.86 -11.28 2.63
CA GLN A 12 -46.34 -12.19 3.65
C GLN A 12 -45.84 -13.52 3.04
N GLU A 13 -46.56 -14.02 2.04
CA GLU A 13 -46.21 -15.26 1.34
C GLU A 13 -44.86 -15.16 0.60
N GLN A 14 -44.54 -14.00 0.02
CA GLN A 14 -43.25 -13.76 -0.63
C GLN A 14 -42.11 -13.72 0.40
N LEU A 15 -42.33 -13.08 1.54
CA LEU A 15 -41.36 -13.09 2.65
C LEU A 15 -41.14 -14.50 3.20
N ASP A 16 -42.21 -15.28 3.38
CA ASP A 16 -42.12 -16.67 3.85
C ASP A 16 -41.43 -17.57 2.83
N SER A 17 -41.64 -17.32 1.53
CA SER A 17 -40.92 -18.03 0.47
C SER A 17 -39.43 -17.67 0.44
N PHE A 18 -39.06 -16.42 0.78
CA PHE A 18 -37.66 -16.03 0.97
C PHE A 18 -37.05 -16.73 2.20
N LYS A 19 -37.76 -16.74 3.34
CA LYS A 19 -37.32 -17.43 4.57
C LYS A 19 -37.08 -18.92 4.34
N ARG A 20 -37.94 -19.59 3.57
CA ARG A 20 -37.76 -21.01 3.21
C ARG A 20 -36.47 -21.30 2.44
N ARG A 21 -35.88 -20.33 1.73
CA ARG A 21 -34.61 -20.50 1.03
C ARG A 21 -33.39 -20.39 1.94
N TYR A 22 -33.56 -19.90 3.18
CA TYR A 22 -32.47 -19.68 4.15
C TYR A 22 -32.83 -20.21 5.55
N PRO A 23 -33.14 -21.52 5.69
CA PRO A 23 -33.64 -22.09 6.94
C PRO A 23 -32.67 -21.91 8.12
N ASP A 24 -31.36 -21.97 7.86
CA ASP A 24 -30.33 -21.93 8.91
C ASP A 24 -29.83 -20.50 9.25
N ASN A 25 -30.40 -19.47 8.63
CA ASN A 25 -29.99 -18.09 8.87
C ASN A 25 -30.95 -17.41 9.88
N PRO A 26 -30.57 -17.26 11.16
CA PRO A 26 -31.45 -16.73 12.19
C PRO A 26 -31.87 -15.28 11.93
N ARG A 27 -31.06 -14.50 11.21
CA ARG A 27 -31.42 -13.13 10.82
C ARG A 27 -32.49 -13.11 9.73
N ALA A 28 -32.38 -13.97 8.72
CA ALA A 28 -33.40 -14.09 7.68
C ALA A 28 -34.74 -14.56 8.27
N GLN A 29 -34.70 -15.51 9.22
CA GLN A 29 -35.89 -16.00 9.91
C GLN A 29 -36.55 -14.93 10.80
N ALA A 30 -35.75 -14.03 11.39
CA ALA A 30 -36.23 -12.96 12.26
C ALA A 30 -36.92 -11.80 11.51
N LEU A 31 -36.72 -11.64 10.20
CA LEU A 31 -37.29 -10.52 9.43
C LEU A 31 -38.83 -10.51 9.49
N THR A 32 -39.41 -9.37 9.85
CA THR A 32 -40.86 -9.15 9.75
C THR A 32 -41.22 -8.39 8.48
N LEU A 33 -42.43 -8.60 7.96
CA LEU A 33 -42.90 -7.90 6.75
C LEU A 33 -42.88 -6.38 6.93
N SER A 34 -43.21 -5.90 8.13
CA SER A 34 -43.16 -4.49 8.49
C SER A 34 -41.75 -3.91 8.41
N GLU A 35 -40.73 -4.61 8.93
CA GLU A 35 -39.34 -4.14 8.86
C GLU A 35 -38.83 -4.09 7.41
N VAL A 36 -39.21 -5.07 6.58
CA VAL A 36 -38.82 -5.07 5.16
C VAL A 36 -39.47 -3.91 4.40
N LEU A 37 -40.75 -3.63 4.68
CA LEU A 37 -41.48 -2.52 4.05
C LEU A 37 -40.97 -1.14 4.51
N ASP A 38 -40.60 -1.02 5.79
CA ASP A 38 -40.06 0.22 6.37
C ASP A 38 -38.68 0.55 5.77
N HIS A 39 -37.80 -0.45 5.65
CA HIS A 39 -36.48 -0.29 5.05
C HIS A 39 -36.52 -0.08 3.52
N ALA A 40 -37.55 -0.58 2.84
CA ALA A 40 -37.77 -0.25 1.43
C ALA A 40 -38.24 1.20 1.23
N GLY A 41 -38.46 1.97 2.32
CA GLY A 41 -38.94 3.35 2.27
C GLY A 41 -40.32 3.46 1.61
N GLY A 42 -41.13 2.41 1.70
CA GLY A 42 -42.40 2.29 0.98
C GLY A 42 -42.28 2.24 -0.55
N ARG A 43 -41.07 2.03 -1.10
CA ARG A 43 -40.83 1.93 -2.54
C ARG A 43 -40.86 0.46 -2.97
N ASP A 44 -41.37 0.21 -4.18
CA ASP A 44 -41.42 -1.14 -4.76
C ASP A 44 -40.01 -1.73 -4.88
N VAL A 45 -39.84 -2.95 -4.36
CA VAL A 45 -38.64 -3.76 -4.55
C VAL A 45 -38.79 -4.52 -5.85
N ASP A 46 -38.02 -4.16 -6.87
CA ASP A 46 -38.01 -4.90 -8.14
C ASP A 46 -37.27 -6.24 -7.99
N TRP A 47 -38.01 -7.29 -7.65
CA TRP A 47 -37.47 -8.64 -7.51
C TRP A 47 -36.98 -9.26 -8.82
N SER A 48 -37.38 -8.74 -9.97
CA SER A 48 -36.88 -9.22 -11.27
C SER A 48 -35.43 -8.80 -11.52
N SER A 49 -34.99 -7.70 -10.88
CA SER A 49 -33.59 -7.28 -10.80
C SER A 49 -32.79 -8.07 -9.75
N VAL A 50 -33.48 -8.65 -8.77
CA VAL A 50 -32.91 -9.59 -7.78
C VAL A 50 -32.94 -11.01 -8.37
N LEU A 51 -32.32 -11.18 -9.53
CA LEU A 51 -31.70 -12.47 -9.82
C LEU A 51 -30.54 -12.61 -8.84
N LEU A 52 -30.83 -13.14 -7.65
CA LEU A 52 -29.82 -13.80 -6.85
C LEU A 52 -29.21 -14.81 -7.79
N HIS A 53 -28.01 -14.48 -8.29
CA HIS A 53 -27.09 -15.46 -8.80
C HIS A 53 -27.16 -16.57 -7.76
N ARG A 54 -27.75 -17.71 -8.14
CA ARG A 54 -27.63 -18.91 -7.36
C ARG A 54 -26.13 -19.09 -7.32
N MET A 55 -25.48 -18.65 -6.24
CA MET A 55 -24.17 -19.16 -5.90
C MET A 55 -24.49 -20.62 -5.64
N SER A 56 -24.52 -21.40 -6.72
CA SER A 56 -24.26 -22.82 -6.66
C SER A 56 -23.11 -22.93 -5.70
N GLU A 57 -23.35 -23.59 -4.56
CA GLU A 57 -22.24 -24.07 -3.75
C GLU A 57 -21.27 -24.69 -4.74
N PRO A 58 -20.05 -24.15 -4.87
CA PRO A 58 -19.12 -24.65 -5.85
C PRO A 58 -18.99 -26.13 -5.57
N THR A 59 -19.41 -26.94 -6.55
CA THR A 59 -19.16 -28.37 -6.55
C THR A 59 -17.70 -28.55 -6.18
N SER A 60 -17.43 -29.38 -5.18
CA SER A 60 -16.14 -29.61 -4.52
C SER A 60 -14.98 -30.02 -5.44
N ALA A 61 -15.20 -30.08 -6.75
CA ALA A 61 -14.22 -30.32 -7.79
C ALA A 61 -13.59 -29.03 -8.37
N GLU A 62 -14.10 -27.83 -8.05
CA GLU A 62 -13.61 -26.59 -8.67
C GLU A 62 -12.49 -25.93 -7.86
N PHE A 63 -11.27 -26.21 -8.32
CA PHE A 63 -9.97 -25.66 -7.92
C PHE A 63 -9.48 -26.08 -6.53
N GLU A 64 -8.82 -27.24 -6.49
CA GLU A 64 -7.77 -27.49 -5.49
C GLU A 64 -6.78 -26.31 -5.51
N LEU A 65 -6.58 -25.69 -4.36
CA LEU A 65 -5.53 -24.69 -4.19
C LEU A 65 -4.18 -25.39 -4.29
N THR A 66 -3.22 -24.73 -4.91
CA THR A 66 -1.83 -25.19 -4.85
C THR A 66 -1.29 -25.00 -3.43
N ASP A 67 -0.26 -25.77 -3.05
CA ASP A 67 0.39 -25.62 -1.74
C ASP A 67 0.92 -24.19 -1.51
N CYS A 68 1.40 -23.54 -2.58
CA CYS A 68 1.79 -22.14 -2.58
C CYS A 68 0.63 -21.19 -2.22
N GLU A 69 -0.55 -21.37 -2.85
CA GLU A 69 -1.70 -20.51 -2.56
C GLU A 69 -2.19 -20.70 -1.11
N ARG A 70 -2.20 -21.94 -0.63
CA ARG A 70 -2.55 -22.25 0.77
C ARG A 70 -1.56 -21.62 1.74
N ALA A 71 -0.27 -21.69 1.46
CA ALA A 71 0.76 -21.08 2.29
C ALA A 71 0.63 -19.54 2.34
N ILE A 72 0.32 -18.88 1.22
CA ILE A 72 -0.02 -17.44 1.22
C ILE A 72 -1.29 -17.16 2.04
N GLY A 73 -2.27 -18.05 2.03
CA GLY A 73 -3.46 -17.96 2.88
C GLY A 73 -3.13 -17.90 4.37
N TRP A 74 -2.16 -18.70 4.83
CA TRP A 74 -1.66 -18.66 6.20
C TRP A 74 -0.99 -17.32 6.55
N VAL A 75 -0.16 -16.78 5.65
CA VAL A 75 0.45 -15.46 5.83
C VAL A 75 -0.62 -14.37 5.97
N VAL A 76 -1.64 -14.39 5.12
CA VAL A 76 -2.76 -13.42 5.19
C VAL A 76 -3.51 -13.55 6.52
N TYR A 77 -3.77 -14.77 6.96
CA TYR A 77 -4.44 -15.05 8.23
C TYR A 77 -3.63 -14.51 9.42
N ASP A 78 -2.32 -14.76 9.46
CA ASP A 78 -1.44 -14.24 10.52
C ASP A 78 -1.33 -12.72 10.49
N ALA A 79 -1.29 -12.09 9.31
CA ALA A 79 -1.24 -10.64 9.20
C ALA A 79 -2.51 -10.01 9.78
N ILE A 80 -3.68 -10.64 9.58
CA ILE A 80 -4.94 -10.23 10.20
C ILE A 80 -4.89 -10.42 11.71
N ILE A 81 -4.45 -11.60 12.17
CA ILE A 81 -4.28 -11.89 13.60
C ILE A 81 -3.40 -10.83 14.28
N LEU A 82 -2.25 -10.51 13.67
CA LEU A 82 -1.32 -9.52 14.17
C LEU A 82 -1.99 -8.14 14.26
N ALA A 83 -2.78 -7.75 13.25
CA ALA A 83 -3.50 -6.47 13.22
C ALA A 83 -4.54 -6.33 14.33
N VAL A 84 -5.21 -7.43 14.69
CA VAL A 84 -6.27 -7.42 15.69
C VAL A 84 -5.80 -7.86 17.08
N GLY A 85 -4.51 -8.20 17.24
CA GLY A 85 -3.94 -8.68 18.50
C GLY A 85 -4.40 -10.09 18.92
N ALA A 86 -4.83 -10.94 17.99
CA ALA A 86 -5.53 -12.20 18.27
C ALA A 86 -4.63 -13.45 18.34
N VAL A 87 -3.53 -13.38 19.09
CA VAL A 87 -2.42 -14.35 19.04
C VAL A 87 -2.83 -15.80 19.25
N PHE A 88 -3.84 -16.04 20.10
CA PHE A 88 -4.29 -17.39 20.46
C PHE A 88 -5.13 -18.08 19.38
N LEU A 89 -5.56 -17.37 18.33
CA LEU A 89 -6.42 -17.94 17.27
C LEU A 89 -5.73 -18.85 16.29
N ARG A 90 -4.41 -18.78 16.22
CA ARG A 90 -3.69 -19.60 15.26
C ARG A 90 -3.93 -21.09 15.52
N ALA A 91 -4.11 -21.49 16.77
CA ALA A 91 -4.37 -22.87 17.15
C ALA A 91 -5.81 -23.35 16.84
N THR A 92 -6.77 -22.45 16.63
CA THR A 92 -8.19 -22.79 16.49
C THR A 92 -8.68 -22.78 15.04
N VAL A 93 -7.89 -22.24 14.10
CA VAL A 93 -8.28 -22.17 12.69
C VAL A 93 -8.18 -23.53 12.01
N ASN A 94 -9.20 -23.87 11.23
CA ASN A 94 -9.18 -25.06 10.39
C ASN A 94 -8.62 -24.76 8.99
N GLN A 95 -8.09 -25.79 8.30
CA GLN A 95 -7.54 -25.66 6.95
C GLN A 95 -8.57 -25.13 5.93
N LEU A 96 -9.85 -25.45 6.10
CA LEU A 96 -10.91 -24.99 5.20
C LEU A 96 -11.05 -23.46 5.21
N THR A 97 -10.93 -22.83 6.38
CA THR A 97 -10.94 -21.36 6.53
C THR A 97 -9.73 -20.75 5.82
N ILE A 98 -8.55 -21.35 5.96
CA ILE A 98 -7.34 -20.89 5.28
C ILE A 98 -7.49 -21.01 3.76
N ASP A 99 -8.01 -22.12 3.26
CA ASP A 99 -8.27 -22.32 1.84
C ASP A 99 -9.26 -21.29 1.29
N ARG A 100 -10.28 -20.90 2.06
CA ARG A 100 -11.20 -19.82 1.68
C ARG A 100 -10.52 -18.46 1.68
N ILE A 101 -9.70 -18.16 2.69
CA ILE A 101 -8.92 -16.92 2.76
C ILE A 101 -7.96 -16.80 1.58
N ALA A 102 -7.23 -17.88 1.26
CA ALA A 102 -6.33 -17.94 0.11
C ALA A 102 -7.06 -17.63 -1.20
N ARG A 103 -8.23 -18.24 -1.42
CA ARG A 103 -9.06 -17.97 -2.61
C ARG A 103 -9.50 -16.51 -2.70
N LEU A 104 -9.96 -15.94 -1.59
CA LEU A 104 -10.40 -14.54 -1.53
C LEU A 104 -9.24 -13.56 -1.72
N ALA A 105 -8.02 -13.93 -1.33
CA ALA A 105 -6.84 -13.12 -1.49
C ALA A 105 -6.19 -13.23 -2.89
N ARG A 106 -6.67 -14.11 -3.79
CA ARG A 106 -6.10 -14.30 -5.14
C ARG A 106 -5.90 -13.00 -5.94
N PRO A 107 -6.86 -12.04 -5.97
CA PRO A 107 -6.68 -10.79 -6.72
C PRO A 107 -5.53 -9.93 -6.18
N ALA A 108 -5.21 -10.05 -4.89
CA ALA A 108 -4.14 -9.35 -4.21
C ALA A 108 -2.79 -10.07 -4.27
N ARG A 109 -2.76 -11.32 -4.75
CA ARG A 109 -1.62 -12.24 -4.59
C ARG A 109 -0.28 -11.63 -5.03
N PRO A 110 -0.11 -11.06 -6.23
CA PRO A 110 1.20 -10.58 -6.67
C PRO A 110 1.82 -9.53 -5.73
N ARG A 111 1.00 -8.69 -5.10
CA ARG A 111 1.45 -7.67 -4.14
C ARG A 111 1.73 -8.26 -2.76
N ILE A 112 0.95 -9.27 -2.33
CA ILE A 112 1.23 -10.03 -1.12
C ILE A 112 2.57 -10.79 -1.24
N GLU A 113 2.87 -11.35 -2.41
CA GLU A 113 4.16 -12.02 -2.67
C GLU A 113 5.35 -11.05 -2.50
N VAL A 114 5.21 -9.80 -2.98
CA VAL A 114 6.22 -8.75 -2.79
C VAL A 114 6.40 -8.42 -1.31
N ALA A 115 5.30 -8.32 -0.54
CA ALA A 115 5.36 -8.09 0.90
C ALA A 115 6.05 -9.24 1.65
N ILE A 116 5.75 -10.50 1.29
CA ILE A 116 6.40 -11.69 1.88
C ILE A 116 7.92 -11.68 1.61
N ARG A 117 8.34 -11.34 0.38
CA ARG A 117 9.77 -11.26 0.05
C ARG A 117 10.49 -10.17 0.84
N THR A 118 9.83 -9.05 1.11
CA THR A 118 10.41 -7.98 1.93
C THR A 118 10.44 -8.34 3.41
N LEU A 119 9.44 -9.06 3.93
CA LEU A 119 9.47 -9.62 5.28
C LEU A 119 10.71 -10.49 5.52
N LEU A 120 11.12 -11.25 4.50
CA LEU A 120 12.20 -12.23 4.58
C LEU A 120 13.53 -11.76 3.98
N HIS A 121 13.62 -10.49 3.59
CA HIS A 121 14.84 -9.99 2.96
C HIS A 121 15.99 -9.99 3.99
N PRO A 122 17.19 -10.50 3.65
CA PRO A 122 18.32 -10.66 4.59
C PRO A 122 18.73 -9.37 5.32
N HIS A 123 18.52 -8.23 4.66
CA HIS A 123 18.86 -6.90 5.17
C HIS A 123 17.64 -6.04 5.49
N ALA A 124 16.44 -6.63 5.59
CA ALA A 124 15.26 -5.88 6.01
C ALA A 124 15.44 -5.41 7.46
N THR A 125 15.25 -4.12 7.69
CA THR A 125 15.20 -3.58 9.05
C THR A 125 13.90 -4.03 9.74
N LEU A 126 13.83 -3.96 11.07
CA LEU A 126 12.58 -4.19 11.81
C LEU A 126 11.44 -3.28 11.31
N TYR A 127 11.78 -2.08 10.85
CA TYR A 127 10.81 -1.15 10.26
C TYR A 127 10.29 -1.66 8.90
N ASP A 128 11.17 -2.15 8.02
CA ASP A 128 10.79 -2.71 6.72
C ASP A 128 9.90 -3.94 6.89
N GLN A 129 10.25 -4.79 7.85
CA GLN A 129 9.48 -5.96 8.24
C GLN A 129 8.08 -5.58 8.74
N ALA A 130 7.96 -4.62 9.67
CA ALA A 130 6.68 -4.15 10.17
C ALA A 130 5.83 -3.52 9.05
N ARG A 131 6.43 -2.70 8.18
CA ARG A 131 5.75 -2.08 7.04
C ARG A 131 5.28 -3.12 6.03
N ALA A 132 6.08 -4.16 5.76
CA ALA A 132 5.70 -5.25 4.88
C ALA A 132 4.52 -6.05 5.43
N ALA A 133 4.49 -6.34 6.75
CA ALA A 133 3.33 -6.95 7.39
C ALA A 133 2.05 -6.09 7.23
N LEU A 134 2.15 -4.78 7.45
CA LEU A 134 1.02 -3.86 7.25
C LEU A 134 0.61 -3.72 5.76
N SER A 135 1.56 -3.84 4.84
CA SER A 135 1.32 -3.78 3.40
C SER A 135 0.42 -4.94 2.92
N ILE A 136 0.47 -6.09 3.58
CA ILE A 136 -0.45 -7.21 3.30
C ILE A 136 -1.90 -6.76 3.53
N LEU A 137 -2.18 -6.10 4.65
CA LEU A 137 -3.52 -5.61 5.00
C LEU A 137 -3.97 -4.48 4.06
N SER A 138 -3.08 -3.53 3.78
CA SER A 138 -3.39 -2.42 2.86
C SER A 138 -3.67 -2.93 1.44
N THR A 139 -2.94 -3.97 1.00
CA THR A 139 -3.15 -4.63 -0.29
C THR A 139 -4.52 -5.30 -0.34
N LEU A 140 -4.93 -6.01 0.71
CA LEU A 140 -6.25 -6.61 0.81
C LEU A 140 -7.36 -5.55 0.78
N TYR A 141 -7.14 -4.42 1.45
CA TYR A 141 -8.08 -3.28 1.43
C TYR A 141 -8.21 -2.69 0.03
N ASN A 142 -7.08 -2.35 -0.59
CA ASN A 142 -7.03 -1.71 -1.91
C ASN A 142 -7.55 -2.61 -3.05
N SER A 143 -7.49 -3.93 -2.86
CA SER A 143 -8.07 -4.91 -3.80
C SER A 143 -9.54 -5.22 -3.53
N SER A 144 -10.19 -4.50 -2.59
CA SER A 144 -11.56 -4.77 -2.13
C SER A 144 -11.79 -6.20 -1.60
N CYS A 145 -10.72 -6.94 -1.28
CA CYS A 145 -10.78 -8.30 -0.77
C CYS A 145 -10.88 -8.35 0.75
N LEU A 146 -10.44 -7.30 1.46
CA LEU A 146 -10.36 -7.28 2.92
C LEU A 146 -11.70 -7.60 3.58
N GLY A 147 -12.81 -7.02 3.10
CA GLY A 147 -14.13 -7.27 3.67
C GLY A 147 -14.54 -8.74 3.57
N ALA A 148 -14.28 -9.38 2.44
CA ALA A 148 -14.57 -10.80 2.24
C ALA A 148 -13.64 -11.69 3.09
N VAL A 149 -12.36 -11.36 3.16
CA VAL A 149 -11.38 -12.10 3.96
C VAL A 149 -11.69 -12.00 5.44
N ILE A 150 -12.01 -10.80 5.97
CA ILE A 150 -12.45 -10.60 7.35
C ILE A 150 -13.77 -11.34 7.62
N ALA A 151 -14.68 -11.40 6.65
CA ALA A 151 -15.92 -12.14 6.80
C ALA A 151 -15.68 -13.66 6.95
N GLU A 152 -14.78 -14.25 6.16
CA GLU A 152 -14.40 -15.67 6.34
C GLU A 152 -13.61 -15.91 7.62
N PHE A 153 -12.68 -15.02 7.96
CA PHE A 153 -11.98 -15.04 9.25
C PHE A 153 -13.00 -15.11 10.39
N ASN A 154 -13.99 -14.22 10.40
CA ASN A 154 -15.04 -14.17 11.41
C ASN A 154 -15.96 -15.40 11.43
N LYS A 155 -16.11 -16.13 10.32
CA LYS A 155 -16.85 -17.41 10.30
C LYS A 155 -16.07 -18.53 10.98
N GLY A 156 -14.75 -18.48 10.93
CA GLY A 156 -13.87 -19.42 11.64
C GLY A 156 -13.85 -19.23 13.16
N LEU A 157 -14.37 -18.11 13.67
CA LEU A 157 -14.34 -17.77 15.09
C LEU A 157 -15.61 -18.22 15.83
N SER A 158 -15.42 -18.81 17.01
CA SER A 158 -16.52 -18.99 17.95
C SER A 158 -17.01 -17.64 18.49
N TRP A 159 -18.20 -17.63 19.10
CA TRP A 159 -18.70 -16.41 19.75
C TRP A 159 -17.77 -15.94 20.89
N TRP A 160 -17.19 -16.88 21.65
CA TRP A 160 -16.23 -16.58 22.70
C TRP A 160 -14.97 -15.92 22.16
N ASP A 161 -14.46 -16.39 21.03
CA ASP A 161 -13.30 -15.79 20.37
C ASP A 161 -13.60 -14.33 19.98
N LYS A 162 -14.77 -14.07 19.38
CA LYS A 162 -15.20 -12.71 18.99
C LYS A 162 -15.29 -11.76 20.19
N LEU A 163 -15.83 -12.23 21.32
CA LEU A 163 -15.90 -11.46 22.56
C LEU A 163 -14.50 -11.13 23.08
N LEU A 164 -13.58 -12.10 23.06
CA LEU A 164 -12.19 -11.91 23.45
C LEU A 164 -11.53 -10.80 22.61
N TYR A 165 -11.75 -10.77 21.29
CA TYR A 165 -11.18 -9.72 20.41
C TYR A 165 -11.77 -8.34 20.64
N GLY A 166 -13.08 -8.25 20.92
CA GLY A 166 -13.67 -6.96 21.31
C GLY A 166 -12.93 -6.36 22.51
N ILE A 167 -12.55 -7.20 23.47
CA ILE A 167 -11.80 -6.80 24.66
C ILE A 167 -10.33 -6.52 24.34
N THR A 168 -9.66 -7.37 23.55
CA THR A 168 -8.23 -7.20 23.24
C THR A 168 -8.00 -5.97 22.38
N ALA A 169 -8.81 -5.76 21.33
CA ALA A 169 -8.73 -4.59 20.47
C ALA A 169 -9.03 -3.29 21.24
N ALA A 170 -10.01 -3.31 22.15
CA ALA A 170 -10.25 -2.17 23.05
C ALA A 170 -9.05 -1.94 23.98
N GLY A 171 -8.43 -3.01 24.49
CA GLY A 171 -7.19 -2.96 25.27
C GLY A 171 -6.05 -2.27 24.52
N THR A 172 -5.78 -2.68 23.27
CA THR A 172 -4.74 -2.07 22.43
C THR A 172 -5.01 -0.59 22.16
N VAL A 173 -6.27 -0.18 21.92
CA VAL A 173 -6.65 1.23 21.75
C VAL A 173 -6.43 2.03 23.03
N VAL A 174 -6.90 1.52 24.18
CA VAL A 174 -6.71 2.17 25.49
C VAL A 174 -5.22 2.31 25.82
N MET A 175 -4.43 1.31 25.48
CA MET A 175 -2.98 1.28 25.68
C MET A 175 -2.23 2.35 24.87
N VAL A 176 -2.54 2.51 23.58
CA VAL A 176 -2.00 3.60 22.75
C VAL A 176 -2.32 4.97 23.36
N THR A 177 -3.41 5.08 24.13
CA THR A 177 -3.82 6.31 24.79
C THR A 177 -3.35 6.44 26.25
N SER A 178 -2.73 5.41 26.85
CA SER A 178 -2.36 5.41 28.28
C SER A 178 -0.84 5.54 28.47
N THR A 179 -0.41 6.43 29.38
CA THR A 179 1.00 6.79 29.58
C THR A 179 1.74 5.87 30.59
N GLY A 180 1.21 4.69 30.90
CA GLY A 180 1.75 3.78 31.92
C GLY A 180 2.72 2.73 31.34
N ALA A 181 4.00 2.80 31.67
CA ALA A 181 5.07 1.99 31.06
C ALA A 181 5.00 0.46 31.34
N SER A 182 4.25 0.00 32.34
CA SER A 182 4.28 -1.41 32.78
C SER A 182 3.33 -2.35 32.02
N ALA A 183 2.20 -1.85 31.49
CA ALA A 183 1.28 -2.67 30.69
C ALA A 183 1.81 -2.91 29.26
N ALA A 184 2.74 -2.06 28.78
CA ALA A 184 3.27 -2.13 27.42
C ALA A 184 4.16 -3.35 27.16
N VAL A 185 4.81 -3.89 28.19
CA VAL A 185 5.81 -4.96 28.04
C VAL A 185 5.16 -6.31 27.75
N ALA A 186 4.06 -6.65 28.43
CA ALA A 186 3.39 -7.94 28.25
C ALA A 186 2.72 -8.07 26.87
N GLU A 187 2.06 -7.00 26.41
CA GLU A 187 1.42 -6.98 25.08
C GLU A 187 2.45 -6.94 23.95
N PHE A 188 3.59 -6.28 24.15
CA PHE A 188 4.70 -6.32 23.19
C PHE A 188 5.24 -7.74 22.98
N MET A 189 5.36 -8.56 24.05
CA MET A 189 5.78 -9.96 23.93
C MET A 189 4.77 -10.81 23.14
N VAL A 190 3.49 -10.52 23.32
CA VAL A 190 2.38 -11.18 22.61
C VAL A 190 2.41 -10.80 21.11
N LEU A 191 2.63 -9.52 20.78
CA LEU A 191 2.81 -9.06 19.40
C LEU A 191 4.07 -9.63 18.74
N LEU A 192 5.17 -9.79 19.48
CA LEU A 192 6.38 -10.44 18.98
C LEU A 192 6.14 -11.92 18.63
N ALA A 193 5.36 -12.64 19.44
CA ALA A 193 5.02 -14.04 19.17
C ALA A 193 4.15 -14.19 17.90
N THR A 194 3.20 -13.28 17.69
CA THR A 194 2.42 -13.25 16.44
C THR A 194 3.25 -12.86 15.24
N PHE A 195 4.16 -11.90 15.40
CA PHE A 195 5.06 -11.53 14.33
C PHE A 195 5.98 -12.69 13.93
N SER A 196 6.46 -13.48 14.91
CA SER A 196 7.26 -14.68 14.67
C SER A 196 6.49 -15.76 13.90
N SER A 197 5.20 -15.89 14.22
CA SER A 197 4.26 -16.78 13.54
C SER A 197 4.06 -16.37 12.06
N LEU A 198 3.86 -15.07 11.81
CA LEU A 198 3.81 -14.49 10.46
C LEU A 198 5.10 -14.74 9.66
N LEU A 199 6.27 -14.55 10.29
CA LEU A 199 7.56 -14.84 9.64
C LEU A 199 7.72 -16.32 9.29
N SER A 200 7.31 -17.22 10.19
CA SER A 200 7.36 -18.67 9.93
C SER A 200 6.52 -19.07 8.73
N ASP A 201 5.30 -18.54 8.61
CA ASP A 201 4.43 -18.86 7.47
C ASP A 201 4.86 -18.14 6.20
N ALA A 202 5.47 -16.96 6.31
CA ALA A 202 6.15 -16.32 5.19
C ALA A 202 7.24 -17.24 4.61
N ILE A 203 8.09 -17.85 5.46
CA ILE A 203 9.14 -18.80 5.01
C ILE A 203 8.51 -20.01 4.32
N LYS A 204 7.51 -20.65 4.94
CA LYS A 204 6.81 -21.78 4.31
C LYS A 204 6.16 -21.40 2.98
N ALA A 205 5.66 -20.17 2.85
CA ALA A 205 5.14 -19.66 1.59
C ALA A 205 6.23 -19.54 0.54
N THR A 206 7.43 -19.05 0.89
CA THR A 206 8.56 -19.02 -0.07
C THR A 206 8.97 -20.41 -0.56
N GLU A 207 9.01 -21.39 0.34
CA GLU A 207 9.34 -22.78 0.04
C GLU A 207 8.27 -23.43 -0.85
N ALA A 208 6.99 -23.32 -0.45
CA ALA A 208 5.87 -23.90 -1.19
C ALA A 208 5.68 -23.25 -2.57
N CYS A 209 6.04 -21.98 -2.72
CA CYS A 209 5.99 -21.25 -3.99
C CYS A 209 7.26 -21.37 -4.83
N ASN A 210 8.29 -22.10 -4.36
CA ASN A 210 9.57 -22.27 -5.01
C ASN A 210 10.19 -20.94 -5.48
N TRP A 211 10.11 -19.91 -4.64
CA TRP A 211 10.79 -18.64 -4.94
C TRP A 211 12.29 -18.80 -4.77
N PRO A 212 13.11 -18.14 -5.61
CA PRO A 212 14.55 -18.16 -5.42
C PRO A 212 14.86 -17.62 -4.02
N VAL A 213 15.46 -18.48 -3.19
CA VAL A 213 15.91 -18.11 -1.85
C VAL A 213 16.88 -16.94 -2.01
N LEU A 214 16.57 -15.81 -1.39
CA LEU A 214 17.53 -14.73 -1.25
C LEU A 214 18.68 -15.30 -0.41
N ASP A 215 19.86 -15.43 -1.00
CA ASP A 215 21.00 -16.15 -0.43
C ASP A 215 21.47 -15.44 0.86
N VAL A 216 20.91 -15.82 2.01
CA VAL A 216 21.32 -15.36 3.35
C VAL A 216 22.54 -16.17 3.76
N LYS A 217 23.75 -15.65 3.50
CA LYS A 217 24.93 -16.17 4.20
C LYS A 217 24.86 -15.79 5.67
N SER A 218 24.90 -16.80 6.53
CA SER A 218 24.95 -16.70 7.99
C SER A 218 26.10 -15.78 8.47
N PRO A 219 25.95 -14.99 9.56
CA PRO A 219 26.91 -13.96 9.96
C PRO A 219 28.23 -14.44 10.62
N GLU A 220 28.61 -15.71 10.53
CA GLU A 220 29.70 -16.25 11.37
C GLU A 220 31.12 -16.15 10.79
N ASP A 221 31.34 -15.66 9.56
CA ASP A 221 32.70 -15.53 9.00
C ASP A 221 33.12 -14.06 8.80
N SER A 222 33.55 -13.40 9.88
CA SER A 222 34.14 -12.06 9.84
C SER A 222 35.66 -12.11 9.70
N ALA A 223 36.17 -11.77 8.50
CA ALA A 223 37.54 -11.30 8.29
C ALA A 223 37.66 -9.80 8.69
N PRO A 224 38.88 -9.30 9.01
CA PRO A 224 39.04 -8.06 9.76
C PRO A 224 38.67 -6.82 8.93
N VAL A 225 38.00 -5.89 9.61
CA VAL A 225 37.50 -4.61 9.11
C VAL A 225 38.68 -3.74 8.61
N PRO A 226 38.70 -3.31 7.34
CA PRO A 226 39.57 -2.23 6.90
C PRO A 226 38.96 -0.88 7.28
N THR A 227 39.82 -0.02 7.83
CA THR A 227 39.53 1.35 8.27
C THR A 227 39.09 2.27 7.12
N ALA A 228 38.18 3.19 7.48
CA ALA A 228 37.46 4.11 6.62
C ALA A 228 38.34 5.02 5.75
N SER A 229 38.08 5.02 4.44
CA SER A 229 38.31 6.11 3.49
C SER A 229 37.75 5.71 2.12
N GLY A 230 36.44 5.83 1.92
CA GLY A 230 35.85 5.57 0.61
C GLY A 230 34.33 5.49 0.70
N ASN A 231 33.67 6.26 -0.16
CA ASN A 231 32.23 6.28 -0.39
C ASN A 231 31.58 4.88 -0.31
N PRO A 232 30.57 4.64 0.56
CA PRO A 232 29.97 3.32 0.77
C PRO A 232 29.08 2.81 -0.38
N PHE A 233 28.87 3.58 -1.45
CA PHE A 233 28.00 3.19 -2.57
C PHE A 233 28.72 3.35 -3.92
N PRO A 234 29.37 2.30 -4.46
CA PRO A 234 30.18 2.40 -5.67
C PRO A 234 29.37 2.51 -6.99
N PHE A 235 28.03 2.43 -6.97
CA PHE A 235 27.19 2.55 -8.16
C PHE A 235 25.81 3.18 -7.86
N GLU A 236 25.77 4.41 -7.35
CA GLU A 236 24.50 5.14 -7.39
C GLU A 236 24.25 5.60 -8.85
N PRO A 237 23.12 5.25 -9.49
CA PRO A 237 22.88 5.63 -10.87
C PRO A 237 22.74 7.14 -10.97
N VAL A 238 23.64 7.76 -11.73
CA VAL A 238 23.56 9.18 -12.10
C VAL A 238 22.66 9.31 -13.33
N ILE A 239 21.68 10.20 -13.22
CA ILE A 239 20.70 10.47 -14.27
C ILE A 239 20.63 11.97 -14.57
N ALA A 240 20.06 12.28 -15.72
CA ALA A 240 19.50 13.56 -16.06
C ALA A 240 18.01 13.38 -16.35
N ILE A 241 17.22 14.41 -16.05
CA ILE A 241 15.76 14.38 -16.24
C ILE A 241 15.42 15.40 -17.32
N GLN A 242 14.94 14.93 -18.45
CA GLN A 242 14.61 15.75 -19.61
C GLN A 242 13.10 16.03 -19.65
N THR A 243 12.73 17.28 -19.86
CA THR A 243 11.34 17.71 -20.09
C THR A 243 10.89 17.35 -21.49
N LEU A 244 9.58 17.44 -21.75
CA LEU A 244 8.98 17.21 -23.07
C LEU A 244 9.61 18.05 -24.20
N ASN A 245 10.11 19.25 -23.88
CA ASN A 245 10.73 20.16 -24.86
C ASN A 245 12.21 19.85 -25.15
N GLY A 246 12.78 18.82 -24.51
CA GLY A 246 14.17 18.42 -24.70
C GLY A 246 15.17 19.12 -23.76
N ASN A 247 14.69 19.97 -22.85
CA ASN A 247 15.52 20.61 -21.84
C ASN A 247 15.71 19.74 -20.61
N PHE A 248 16.72 20.02 -19.80
CA PHE A 248 17.02 19.25 -18.60
C PHE A 248 16.63 19.99 -17.33
N LEU A 249 16.16 19.25 -16.32
CA LEU A 249 16.05 19.76 -14.96
C LEU A 249 17.44 20.15 -14.47
N THR A 250 17.55 21.37 -13.96
CA THR A 250 18.80 21.99 -13.54
C THR A 250 18.65 22.49 -12.12
N VAL A 251 19.55 22.04 -11.24
CA VAL A 251 19.63 22.52 -9.87
C VAL A 251 20.50 23.77 -9.82
N ALA A 252 19.94 24.89 -9.37
CA ALA A 252 20.71 26.12 -9.24
C ALA A 252 21.84 25.96 -8.18
N ASN A 253 23.01 26.54 -8.48
CA ASN A 253 24.24 26.42 -7.68
C ASN A 253 24.66 25.00 -7.29
N ASN A 254 24.25 23.98 -8.08
CA ASN A 254 24.50 22.57 -7.80
C ASN A 254 23.82 22.03 -6.52
N GLY A 255 22.98 22.84 -5.85
CA GLY A 255 22.24 22.52 -4.63
C GLY A 255 22.46 23.56 -3.53
N GLY A 256 21.86 23.33 -2.36
CA GLY A 256 22.06 24.17 -1.17
C GLY A 256 21.15 25.39 -1.08
N LEU A 257 20.17 25.52 -1.99
CA LEU A 257 19.26 26.66 -2.01
C LEU A 257 17.94 26.34 -1.32
N GLY A 258 17.45 27.28 -0.52
CA GLY A 258 16.12 27.25 0.07
C GLY A 258 15.72 28.64 0.52
N ASN A 259 14.41 28.91 0.51
CA ASN A 259 13.82 30.22 0.79
C ASN A 259 14.34 31.34 -0.15
N SER A 260 13.44 32.01 -0.87
CA SER A 260 13.75 33.21 -1.67
C SER A 260 14.61 33.01 -2.94
N VAL A 261 14.96 31.78 -3.36
CA VAL A 261 15.71 31.51 -4.61
C VAL A 261 15.22 30.23 -5.31
N VAL A 262 15.19 30.26 -6.65
CA VAL A 262 14.80 29.12 -7.50
C VAL A 262 15.76 27.96 -7.28
N GLY A 263 15.31 26.90 -6.60
CA GLY A 263 16.13 25.70 -6.40
C GLY A 263 16.26 24.83 -7.65
N LEU A 264 15.22 24.77 -8.47
CA LEU A 264 15.13 23.87 -9.63
C LEU A 264 14.49 24.59 -10.83
N ARG A 265 15.17 24.53 -11.98
CA ARG A 265 14.77 25.12 -13.27
C ARG A 265 14.86 24.07 -14.39
N SER A 266 14.50 24.43 -15.62
CA SER A 266 14.56 23.53 -16.78
C SER A 266 15.00 24.20 -18.09
N ASP A 267 15.96 25.12 -18.03
CA ASP A 267 16.43 25.92 -19.17
C ASP A 267 17.66 25.32 -19.90
N ALA A 268 18.35 24.36 -19.31
CA ALA A 268 19.54 23.75 -19.90
C ALA A 268 19.18 22.85 -21.10
N THR A 269 19.96 22.94 -22.18
CA THR A 269 19.80 22.09 -23.39
C THR A 269 20.84 20.98 -23.47
N THR A 270 21.76 20.91 -22.51
CA THR A 270 22.85 19.92 -22.43
C THR A 270 23.03 19.49 -20.99
N VAL A 271 23.40 18.23 -20.77
CA VAL A 271 23.68 17.70 -19.42
C VAL A 271 25.06 18.17 -18.95
N GLY A 272 25.09 19.14 -18.04
CA GLY A 272 26.28 19.56 -17.31
C GLY A 272 26.29 19.03 -15.86
N PRO A 273 27.17 19.56 -14.99
CA PRO A 273 27.21 19.17 -13.59
C PRO A 273 25.89 19.43 -12.83
N MET A 274 25.16 20.48 -13.18
CA MET A 274 23.94 20.92 -12.48
C MET A 274 22.67 20.15 -12.92
N GLU A 275 22.76 19.39 -14.01
CA GLU A 275 21.69 18.55 -14.54
C GLU A 275 21.86 17.08 -14.13
N ARG A 276 22.92 16.76 -13.37
CA ARG A 276 23.19 15.42 -12.87
C ARG A 276 22.58 15.24 -11.49
N PHE A 277 21.79 14.19 -11.36
CA PHE A 277 21.19 13.78 -10.11
C PHE A 277 21.58 12.35 -9.82
N THR A 278 21.84 12.09 -8.55
CA THR A 278 22.00 10.74 -8.06
C THR A 278 20.66 10.26 -7.49
N ILE A 279 20.17 9.12 -8.00
CA ILE A 279 18.99 8.49 -7.41
C ILE A 279 19.43 7.72 -6.17
N GLN A 280 18.85 8.08 -5.03
CA GLN A 280 18.97 7.31 -3.81
C GLN A 280 17.62 6.67 -3.50
N PHE A 281 17.54 5.34 -3.65
CA PHE A 281 16.33 4.61 -3.33
C PHE A 281 16.09 4.65 -1.82
N VAL A 282 14.90 5.10 -1.43
CA VAL A 282 14.46 5.20 -0.03
C VAL A 282 13.66 3.95 0.36
N SER A 283 12.86 3.45 -0.59
CA SER A 283 12.18 2.17 -0.48
C SER A 283 12.04 1.57 -1.87
N GLY A 284 12.56 0.35 -2.05
CA GLY A 284 12.50 -0.37 -3.33
C GLY A 284 11.10 -0.86 -3.72
N GLN A 285 10.13 -0.90 -2.80
CA GLN A 285 8.78 -1.42 -3.07
C GLN A 285 7.84 -0.38 -3.71
N ASP A 286 7.96 0.89 -3.32
CA ASP A 286 7.04 1.97 -3.72
C ASP A 286 7.63 2.85 -4.84
N ASN A 287 8.71 2.40 -5.50
CA ASN A 287 9.56 3.22 -6.37
C ASN A 287 9.88 4.58 -5.73
N THR A 288 10.04 4.60 -4.40
CA THR A 288 10.27 5.83 -3.65
C THR A 288 11.76 6.10 -3.57
N PHE A 289 12.14 7.29 -4.01
CA PHE A 289 13.53 7.71 -4.11
C PHE A 289 13.67 9.16 -3.66
N ALA A 290 14.91 9.55 -3.39
CA ALA A 290 15.30 10.94 -3.27
C ALA A 290 16.25 11.27 -4.43
N LEU A 291 16.15 12.51 -4.92
CA LEU A 291 17.08 13.05 -5.90
C LEU A 291 18.17 13.83 -5.15
N ARG A 292 19.38 13.29 -5.18
CA ARG A 292 20.55 13.95 -4.59
C ARG A 292 21.25 14.80 -5.66
N THR A 293 21.45 16.06 -5.34
CA THR A 293 22.13 17.08 -6.16
C THR A 293 23.64 16.87 -6.14
N GLY A 294 24.36 17.50 -7.08
CA GLY A 294 25.83 17.40 -7.13
C GLY A 294 26.54 17.98 -5.89
N ALA A 295 25.91 18.89 -5.14
CA ALA A 295 26.40 19.39 -3.85
C ALA A 295 26.10 18.43 -2.68
N GLY A 296 25.42 17.31 -2.93
CA GLY A 296 25.10 16.30 -1.93
C GLY A 296 23.82 16.51 -1.14
N ASN A 297 23.07 17.59 -1.43
CA ASN A 297 21.76 17.90 -0.84
C ASN A 297 20.62 17.22 -1.63
N TYR A 298 19.41 17.18 -1.08
CA TYR A 298 18.24 16.56 -1.72
C TYR A 298 17.25 17.59 -2.26
N ILE A 299 16.54 17.20 -3.32
CA ILE A 299 15.35 17.91 -3.81
C ILE A 299 14.21 17.72 -2.80
N THR A 300 13.64 18.83 -2.36
CA THR A 300 12.55 18.89 -1.39
C THR A 300 11.32 19.50 -2.05
N ALA A 301 10.21 18.75 -2.13
CA ALA A 301 8.91 19.33 -2.46
C ALA A 301 8.34 20.00 -1.20
N VAL A 302 8.33 21.33 -1.15
CA VAL A 302 7.93 22.07 0.06
C VAL A 302 6.49 21.70 0.45
N ASN A 303 6.22 21.50 1.74
CA ASN A 303 4.95 20.96 2.27
C ASN A 303 4.53 19.59 1.68
N GLY A 304 5.47 18.87 1.06
CA GLY A 304 5.20 17.64 0.34
C GLY A 304 4.58 17.84 -1.04
N GLY A 305 4.42 19.08 -1.52
CA GLY A 305 3.73 19.42 -2.78
C GLY A 305 2.53 20.35 -2.57
N GLY A 306 1.72 20.52 -3.61
CA GLY A 306 0.52 21.36 -3.62
C GLY A 306 0.79 22.86 -3.80
N ILE A 307 2.03 23.23 -4.16
CA ILE A 307 2.44 24.63 -4.25
C ILE A 307 2.51 25.04 -5.72
N ASN A 308 1.64 25.99 -6.06
CA ASN A 308 1.63 26.66 -7.35
C ASN A 308 2.18 28.07 -7.19
N GLY A 309 2.53 28.67 -8.32
CA GLY A 309 2.58 30.11 -8.46
C GLY A 309 3.98 30.66 -8.71
N PRO A 310 4.03 31.94 -9.08
CA PRO A 310 5.29 32.56 -9.36
C PRO A 310 6.10 32.83 -8.10
N ASN A 311 7.43 32.80 -8.22
CA ASN A 311 8.37 33.00 -7.11
C ASN A 311 8.38 34.43 -6.58
N ASP A 312 7.42 34.75 -5.72
CA ASP A 312 7.38 36.02 -5.02
C ASP A 312 7.80 35.91 -3.55
N ASN A 313 7.72 34.73 -2.92
CA ASN A 313 8.41 34.37 -1.66
C ASN A 313 8.36 32.87 -1.31
N TYR A 314 7.65 32.05 -2.08
CA TYR A 314 7.35 30.67 -1.71
C TYR A 314 7.64 29.71 -2.86
N TYR A 315 8.79 29.05 -2.77
CA TYR A 315 9.34 28.23 -3.83
C TYR A 315 8.81 26.79 -3.67
N PRO A 316 8.19 26.19 -4.70
CA PRO A 316 7.65 24.83 -4.61
C PRO A 316 8.72 23.76 -4.36
N ILE A 317 9.97 24.06 -4.75
CA ILE A 317 11.12 23.16 -4.63
C ILE A 317 12.27 23.84 -3.88
N HIS A 318 12.78 23.16 -2.85
CA HIS A 318 14.05 23.48 -2.18
C HIS A 318 15.12 22.43 -2.48
N THR A 319 16.39 22.77 -2.25
CA THR A 319 17.55 21.92 -2.54
C THR A 319 18.62 21.94 -1.45
N HIS A 320 18.29 22.37 -0.23
CA HIS A 320 19.23 22.51 0.89
C HIS A 320 19.12 21.40 1.95
N ALA A 321 18.21 20.45 1.77
CA ALA A 321 18.05 19.35 2.71
C ALA A 321 19.27 18.43 2.66
N THR A 322 19.87 18.16 3.81
CA THR A 322 21.04 17.25 3.96
C THR A 322 20.64 15.82 4.33
N GLU A 323 19.35 15.60 4.61
CA GLU A 323 18.77 14.33 5.02
C GLU A 323 17.48 14.08 4.26
N ILE A 324 17.18 12.81 4.00
CA ILE A 324 15.91 12.42 3.38
C ILE A 324 14.84 12.36 4.45
N ARG A 325 13.88 13.28 4.41
CA ARG A 325 12.69 13.28 5.27
C ARG A 325 11.45 13.09 4.42
N GLN A 326 10.28 13.48 4.93
CA GLN A 326 9.01 13.24 4.25
C GLN A 326 8.92 13.99 2.91
N TRP A 327 9.52 15.17 2.80
CA TRP A 327 9.37 16.06 1.63
C TRP A 327 10.41 15.81 0.54
N GLU A 328 11.47 15.06 0.86
CA GLU A 328 12.49 14.61 -0.08
C GLU A 328 12.14 13.25 -0.72
N LYS A 329 11.05 12.61 -0.26
CA LYS A 329 10.55 11.36 -0.83
C LYS A 329 9.69 11.66 -2.05
N LEU A 330 10.12 11.13 -3.19
CA LEU A 330 9.47 11.22 -4.48
C LEU A 330 9.17 9.81 -5.00
N THR A 331 8.14 9.65 -5.83
CA THR A 331 7.80 8.39 -6.49
C THR A 331 7.90 8.54 -8.00
N LEU A 332 8.55 7.58 -8.66
CA LEU A 332 8.67 7.56 -10.11
C LEU A 332 7.55 6.71 -10.70
N VAL A 333 6.69 7.33 -11.51
CA VAL A 333 5.53 6.68 -12.12
C VAL A 333 5.78 6.51 -13.61
N GLN A 334 6.04 5.28 -14.04
CA GLN A 334 6.24 4.96 -15.45
C GLN A 334 4.93 5.10 -16.24
N GLN A 335 5.01 5.70 -17.42
CA GLN A 335 3.90 5.88 -18.35
C GLN A 335 3.97 4.83 -19.48
N ASN A 336 2.85 4.63 -20.18
CA ASN A 336 2.74 3.63 -21.26
C ASN A 336 3.64 3.95 -22.48
N ASP A 337 4.03 5.21 -22.66
CA ASP A 337 4.88 5.67 -23.75
C ASP A 337 6.39 5.64 -23.42
N GLY A 338 6.75 5.10 -22.25
CA GLY A 338 8.14 5.04 -21.78
C GLY A 338 8.63 6.31 -21.09
N THR A 339 7.80 7.36 -20.98
CA THR A 339 8.11 8.53 -20.14
C THR A 339 7.80 8.23 -18.67
N TYR A 340 8.15 9.18 -17.80
CA TYR A 340 7.94 9.09 -16.36
C TYR A 340 7.31 10.36 -15.82
N ALA A 341 6.47 10.22 -14.80
CA ALA A 341 6.06 11.31 -13.94
C ALA A 341 6.78 11.20 -12.59
N ILE A 342 7.02 12.34 -11.95
CA ILE A 342 7.62 12.41 -10.62
C ILE A 342 6.55 12.93 -9.66
N CYS A 343 6.12 12.05 -8.76
CA CYS A 343 5.07 12.32 -7.77
C CYS A 343 5.70 12.67 -6.42
N THR A 344 5.18 13.68 -5.75
CA THR A 344 5.59 14.11 -4.41
C THR A 344 4.95 13.23 -3.34
N SER A 345 5.42 13.35 -2.10
CA SER A 345 4.95 12.51 -0.99
C SER A 345 3.48 12.73 -0.59
N THR A 346 2.83 13.79 -1.07
CA THR A 346 1.40 14.06 -0.86
C THR A 346 0.54 13.86 -2.11
N GLY A 347 1.10 13.31 -3.21
CA GLY A 347 0.34 12.90 -4.39
C GLY A 347 0.24 13.92 -5.52
N TYR A 348 1.00 15.01 -5.46
CA TYR A 348 1.08 15.97 -6.57
C TYR A 348 2.25 15.65 -7.50
N TYR A 349 2.18 16.10 -8.75
CA TYR A 349 3.21 15.88 -9.75
C TYR A 349 4.09 17.11 -9.95
N LEU A 350 5.38 16.87 -10.17
CA LEU A 350 6.28 17.89 -10.68
C LEU A 350 5.84 18.30 -12.09
N SER A 351 5.78 19.61 -12.33
CA SER A 351 5.35 20.18 -13.61
C SER A 351 6.38 21.15 -14.16
N ALA A 352 6.85 20.89 -15.38
CA ALA A 352 7.67 21.81 -16.16
C ALA A 352 6.80 22.67 -17.09
N ARG A 353 5.80 23.36 -16.53
CA ARG A 353 4.80 24.12 -17.29
C ARG A 353 5.45 25.12 -18.24
N ASN A 354 5.01 25.14 -19.51
CA ASN A 354 5.59 25.92 -20.62
C ASN A 354 7.04 25.57 -20.99
N GLY A 355 7.63 24.57 -20.34
CA GLY A 355 8.92 23.96 -20.66
C GLY A 355 10.09 24.91 -20.88
N PHE A 356 10.08 26.13 -20.30
CA PHE A 356 11.22 27.06 -20.36
C PHE A 356 11.05 28.35 -19.50
N ARG A 357 12.18 28.73 -18.87
CA ARG A 357 12.83 30.07 -18.86
C ARG A 357 12.30 31.28 -18.08
N ASP A 358 11.58 31.11 -16.99
CA ASP A 358 11.45 32.24 -16.07
C ASP A 358 11.70 31.79 -14.64
N ASP A 359 12.62 32.46 -13.96
CA ASP A 359 12.87 32.41 -12.53
C ASP A 359 11.56 32.63 -11.75
N LYS A 360 10.60 33.31 -12.40
CA LYS A 360 9.25 33.51 -11.92
C LYS A 360 8.40 32.26 -11.98
N ASN A 361 8.59 31.30 -12.88
CA ASN A 361 7.77 30.08 -12.98
C ASN A 361 8.68 28.83 -12.98
N PRO A 362 9.18 28.42 -11.80
CA PRO A 362 10.05 27.25 -11.66
C PRO A 362 9.28 25.95 -11.92
N ILE A 363 9.93 24.80 -11.68
CA ILE A 363 9.22 23.53 -11.59
C ILE A 363 8.17 23.61 -10.47
N ASN A 364 6.89 23.41 -10.80
CA ASN A 364 5.79 23.46 -9.83
C ASN A 364 5.47 22.07 -9.27
N THR A 365 4.69 22.02 -8.19
CA THR A 365 4.29 20.78 -7.52
C THR A 365 2.80 20.74 -7.18
N ASP A 366 1.94 21.43 -7.93
CA ASP A 366 0.50 21.62 -7.64
C ASP A 366 -0.45 20.74 -8.46
N ARG A 367 0.09 19.89 -9.33
CA ARG A 367 -0.72 19.14 -10.30
C ARG A 367 -1.17 17.81 -9.73
N GLU A 368 -2.47 17.60 -9.61
CA GLU A 368 -3.04 16.31 -9.15
C GLU A 368 -3.25 15.30 -10.29
N THR A 369 -3.16 15.77 -11.54
CA THR A 369 -3.42 14.96 -12.74
C THR A 369 -2.27 15.09 -13.72
N LEU A 370 -1.99 13.99 -14.41
CA LEU A 370 -0.95 13.92 -15.43
C LEU A 370 -1.41 14.64 -16.69
N GLY A 371 -0.57 15.54 -17.17
CA GLY A 371 -0.62 16.12 -18.50
C GLY A 371 0.77 16.15 -19.14
N PRO A 372 0.90 16.74 -20.34
CA PRO A 372 2.17 16.75 -21.08
C PRO A 372 3.33 17.36 -20.29
N TRP A 373 3.07 18.37 -19.44
CA TRP A 373 4.09 19.07 -18.67
C TRP A 373 4.54 18.33 -17.41
N GLU A 374 3.84 17.26 -17.03
CA GLU A 374 4.16 16.40 -15.89
C GLU A 374 4.89 15.11 -16.32
N THR A 375 5.28 15.03 -17.60
CA THR A 375 5.99 13.89 -18.19
C THR A 375 7.43 14.23 -18.51
N PHE A 376 8.33 13.30 -18.21
CA PHE A 376 9.78 13.45 -18.32
C PHE A 376 10.42 12.21 -18.93
N THR A 377 11.54 12.40 -19.63
CA THR A 377 12.43 11.32 -20.04
C THR A 377 13.60 11.23 -19.06
N VAL A 378 13.87 10.03 -18.53
CA VAL A 378 15.02 9.79 -17.65
C VAL A 378 16.18 9.29 -18.49
N VAL A 379 17.28 10.05 -18.50
CA VAL A 379 18.47 9.76 -19.29
C VAL A 379 19.57 9.30 -18.35
N ARG A 380 20.13 8.10 -18.59
CA ARG A 380 21.31 7.63 -17.86
C ARG A 380 22.53 8.42 -18.29
N VAL A 381 23.29 8.93 -17.32
CA VAL A 381 24.53 9.66 -17.58
C VAL A 381 25.70 8.77 -17.20
N LEU A 382 26.54 8.43 -18.19
CA LEU A 382 27.72 7.60 -18.00
C LEU A 382 28.92 8.41 -17.48
#